data_AF-A0A821K2V5-F1
#
_entry.id   AF-A0A821K2V5-F1
#
_cell.length_a   1.000
_cell.length_b   1.000
_cell.length_c   1.000
_cell.angle_alpha   90.00
_cell.angle_beta   90.00
_cell.angle_gamma   90.00
#
_symmetry.space_group_name_H-M   'P 1'
#
loop_
_entity.id
_entity.type
_entity.pdbx_description
1 polymer ?
#
loop_
_entity_poly.entity_id
_entity_poly.type
_entity_poly.pdbx_seq_one_letter_code
_entity_poly.pdbx_strand_id
1 'polypeptide(L)'
;MKFADRHQPGTFSAENHFYPEALNKSLCSEVKAFLKLGNELIAQRYCYLHPATNYNRLCTLMNTRPSLLQLSGTDLLHVTDQNQQKQIILIETNSCPSGQKSMPTDSYVDNDSGYHKFVRLTFLTAVKKAQQSNRLIENGHLAVVYDKNPIENLGYAAAMADVFGETVYSVEFHSCDFDPPVKFIDQIM
;
A
#
# COMPACT_ATOMS: atom_id res chain seq x y z
N MET A 1 11.35 22.66 -17.99
CA MET A 1 10.35 22.94 -16.95
C MET A 1 9.58 21.65 -16.74
N LYS A 2 9.63 21.06 -15.55
CA LYS A 2 8.83 19.86 -15.23
C LYS A 2 7.43 20.33 -14.87
N PHE A 3 6.41 19.61 -15.34
CA PHE A 3 5.01 19.91 -15.04
C PHE A 3 4.38 18.72 -14.34
N ALA A 4 3.31 18.97 -13.59
CA ALA A 4 2.49 17.92 -13.03
C ALA A 4 1.67 17.23 -14.13
N ASP A 5 1.65 15.90 -14.12
CA ASP A 5 0.77 15.13 -14.98
C ASP A 5 -0.59 14.94 -14.31
N ARG A 6 -1.64 14.77 -15.13
CA ARG A 6 -3.04 14.64 -14.67
C ARG A 6 -3.56 13.24 -14.95
N HIS A 7 -4.15 12.62 -13.94
CA HIS A 7 -4.81 11.32 -14.00
C HIS A 7 -6.31 11.51 -13.80
N GLN A 8 -7.12 10.96 -14.70
CA GLN A 8 -8.58 11.09 -14.64
C GLN A 8 -9.20 9.76 -14.19
N PRO A 9 -10.40 9.80 -13.57
CA PRO A 9 -11.14 8.57 -13.30
C PRO A 9 -11.40 7.79 -14.60
N GLY A 10 -11.28 6.47 -14.55
CA GLY A 10 -11.46 5.55 -15.66
C GLY A 10 -10.25 5.38 -16.58
N THR A 11 -9.11 6.03 -16.30
CA THR A 11 -7.92 5.93 -17.17
C THR A 11 -6.87 4.93 -16.69
N PHE A 12 -7.11 4.21 -15.58
CA PHE A 12 -6.18 3.21 -15.09
C PHE A 12 -6.02 2.05 -16.08
N SER A 13 -4.77 1.67 -16.37
CA SER A 13 -4.44 0.49 -17.17
C SER A 13 -3.42 -0.37 -16.43
N ALA A 14 -3.77 -1.63 -16.16
CA ALA A 14 -2.89 -2.56 -15.46
C ALA A 14 -1.55 -2.77 -16.22
N GLU A 15 -1.59 -2.79 -17.55
CA GLU A 15 -0.40 -2.97 -18.40
C GLU A 15 0.64 -1.86 -18.22
N ASN A 16 0.20 -0.65 -17.82
CA ASN A 16 1.08 0.50 -17.61
C ASN A 16 1.68 0.55 -16.19
N HIS A 17 1.11 -0.22 -15.25
CA HIS A 17 1.38 -0.05 -13.82
C HIS A 17 1.84 -1.33 -13.11
N PHE A 18 1.82 -2.46 -13.80
CA PHE A 18 2.37 -3.73 -13.33
C PHE A 18 3.46 -4.24 -14.27
N TYR A 19 4.44 -4.96 -13.71
CA TYR A 19 5.39 -5.69 -14.52
C TYR A 19 4.71 -6.87 -15.24
N PRO A 20 5.14 -7.21 -16.47
CA PRO A 20 4.58 -8.33 -17.21
C PRO A 20 4.59 -9.65 -16.42
N GLU A 21 5.60 -9.89 -15.60
CA GLU A 21 5.69 -11.09 -14.76
C GLU A 21 4.61 -11.15 -13.68
N ALA A 22 4.18 -9.99 -13.16
CA ALA A 22 3.07 -9.93 -12.20
C ALA A 22 1.75 -10.20 -12.91
N LEU A 23 1.52 -9.60 -14.08
CA LEU A 23 0.32 -9.79 -14.90
C LEU A 23 0.13 -11.24 -15.35
N ASN A 24 1.22 -11.93 -15.67
CA ASN A 24 1.21 -13.31 -16.14
C ASN A 24 1.19 -14.36 -15.03
N LYS A 25 1.24 -13.95 -13.75
CA LYS A 25 1.21 -14.86 -12.61
C LYS A 25 -0.14 -14.81 -11.92
N SER A 26 -0.50 -15.94 -11.33
CA SER A 26 -1.65 -16.07 -10.44
C SER A 26 -1.19 -16.60 -9.09
N LEU A 27 -1.82 -16.12 -8.02
CA LEU A 27 -1.61 -16.69 -6.69
C LEU A 27 -2.11 -18.14 -6.65
N CYS A 28 -1.44 -19.01 -5.90
CA CYS A 28 -1.94 -20.37 -5.68
C CYS A 28 -3.15 -20.36 -4.73
N SER A 29 -3.98 -21.40 -4.78
CA SER A 29 -5.22 -21.52 -4.01
C SER A 29 -5.02 -21.33 -2.51
N GLU A 30 -3.93 -21.86 -1.98
CA GLU A 30 -3.59 -21.84 -0.56
C GLU A 30 -3.30 -20.41 -0.10
N VAL A 31 -2.53 -19.65 -0.89
CA VAL A 31 -2.23 -18.24 -0.62
C VAL A 31 -3.49 -17.40 -0.71
N LYS A 32 -4.33 -17.61 -1.74
CA LYS A 32 -5.61 -16.90 -1.86
C LYS A 32 -6.53 -17.16 -0.66
N ALA A 33 -6.64 -18.41 -0.23
CA ALA A 33 -7.43 -18.78 0.93
C ALA A 33 -6.87 -18.14 2.21
N PHE A 34 -5.55 -18.11 2.37
CA PHE A 34 -4.88 -17.49 3.51
C PHE A 34 -5.13 -15.98 3.58
N LEU A 35 -5.00 -15.25 2.47
CA LEU A 35 -5.20 -13.80 2.40
C LEU A 35 -6.65 -13.35 2.69
N LYS A 36 -7.60 -14.29 2.67
CA LYS A 36 -9.02 -14.05 3.01
C LYS A 36 -9.32 -14.30 4.49
N LEU A 37 -8.37 -14.81 5.27
CA LEU A 37 -8.59 -15.05 6.70
C LEU A 37 -8.60 -13.74 7.48
N GLY A 38 -9.56 -13.63 8.40
CA GLY A 38 -9.55 -12.57 9.41
C GLY A 38 -8.57 -12.86 10.55
N ASN A 39 -8.29 -11.84 11.34
CA ASN A 39 -7.36 -11.91 12.48
C ASN A 39 -7.70 -13.05 13.46
N GLU A 40 -8.99 -13.30 13.72
CA GLU A 40 -9.43 -14.36 14.64
C GLU A 40 -9.03 -15.76 14.17
N LEU A 41 -9.27 -16.09 12.89
CA LEU A 41 -8.91 -17.39 12.32
C LEU A 41 -7.39 -17.57 12.25
N ILE A 42 -6.65 -16.50 11.93
CA ILE A 42 -5.18 -16.53 11.95
C ILE A 42 -4.68 -16.81 13.37
N ALA A 43 -5.21 -16.09 14.37
CA ALA A 43 -4.84 -16.26 15.77
C ALA A 43 -5.18 -17.66 16.30
N GLN A 44 -6.33 -18.22 15.95
CA GLN A 44 -6.71 -19.59 16.29
C GLN A 44 -5.71 -20.62 15.75
N ARG A 45 -5.36 -20.50 14.46
CA ARG A 45 -4.38 -21.39 13.82
C ARG A 45 -3.00 -21.26 14.46
N TYR A 46 -2.58 -20.04 14.76
CA TYR A 46 -1.30 -19.80 15.43
C TYR A 46 -1.27 -20.45 16.82
N CYS A 47 -2.32 -20.26 17.64
CA CYS A 47 -2.40 -20.84 18.98
C CYS A 47 -2.49 -22.37 18.96
N TYR A 48 -3.07 -22.98 17.92
CA TYR A 48 -3.06 -24.43 17.74
C TYR A 48 -1.63 -24.97 17.55
N LEU A 49 -0.81 -24.29 16.76
CA LEU A 49 0.60 -24.65 16.55
C LEU A 49 1.51 -24.25 17.72
N HIS A 50 1.11 -23.24 18.50
CA HIS A 50 1.86 -22.69 19.62
C HIS A 50 0.98 -22.62 20.89
N PRO A 51 0.72 -23.76 21.57
CA PRO A 51 -0.27 -23.85 22.66
C PRO A 51 -0.01 -22.95 23.87
N ALA A 52 1.24 -22.50 24.07
CA ALA A 52 1.60 -21.57 25.14
C ALA A 52 1.16 -20.11 24.85
N THR A 53 0.71 -19.81 23.63
CA THR A 53 0.31 -18.47 23.23
C THR A 53 -1.06 -18.13 23.79
N ASN A 54 -1.19 -16.94 24.40
CA ASN A 54 -2.48 -16.44 24.85
C ASN A 54 -3.28 -15.86 23.68
N TYR A 55 -4.35 -16.56 23.27
CA TYR A 55 -5.23 -16.17 22.16
C TYR A 55 -5.75 -14.73 22.29
N ASN A 56 -6.29 -14.36 23.45
CA ASN A 56 -6.90 -13.04 23.66
C ASN A 56 -5.86 -11.92 23.48
N ARG A 57 -4.65 -12.08 24.04
CA ARG A 57 -3.58 -11.09 23.88
C ARG A 57 -3.11 -10.98 22.42
N LEU A 58 -3.02 -12.11 21.71
CA LEU A 58 -2.66 -12.10 20.28
C LEU A 58 -3.72 -11.36 19.44
N CYS A 59 -5.00 -11.64 19.66
CA CYS A 59 -6.09 -10.92 19.00
C CYS A 59 -6.07 -9.43 19.32
N THR A 60 -5.81 -9.03 20.58
CA THR A 60 -5.62 -7.62 20.93
C THR A 60 -4.49 -6.99 20.14
N LEU A 61 -3.34 -7.66 20.04
CA LEU A 61 -2.18 -7.16 19.28
C LEU A 61 -2.50 -7.00 17.79
N MET A 62 -3.09 -8.02 17.15
CA MET A 62 -3.41 -7.99 15.72
C MET A 62 -4.46 -6.94 15.35
N ASN A 63 -5.35 -6.59 16.29
CA ASN A 63 -6.36 -5.55 16.08
C ASN A 63 -5.89 -4.14 16.51
N THR A 64 -4.69 -4.03 17.08
CA THR A 64 -4.12 -2.74 17.48
C THR A 64 -3.70 -1.96 16.23
N ARG A 65 -4.17 -0.72 16.10
CA ARG A 65 -3.71 0.20 15.05
C ARG A 65 -2.54 1.05 15.57
N PRO A 66 -1.35 0.97 14.98
CA PRO A 66 -0.22 1.81 15.39
C PRO A 66 -0.51 3.29 15.09
N SER A 67 -0.03 4.19 15.94
CA SER A 67 -0.19 5.64 15.77
C SER A 67 0.78 6.22 14.74
N LEU A 68 2.03 5.73 14.72
CA LEU A 68 3.12 6.26 13.89
C LEU A 68 3.28 5.49 12.58
N LEU A 69 3.34 4.16 12.64
CA LEU A 69 3.65 3.31 11.50
C LEU A 69 2.38 2.70 10.88
N GLN A 70 1.52 3.54 10.31
CA GLN A 70 0.23 3.10 9.77
C GLN A 70 0.34 2.28 8.47
N LEU A 71 1.46 2.43 7.77
CA LEU A 71 1.86 1.62 6.63
C LEU A 71 3.25 1.09 6.90
N SER A 72 3.42 -0.21 6.72
CA SER A 72 4.72 -0.85 6.83
C SER A 72 4.87 -2.02 5.89
N GLY A 73 6.08 -2.20 5.38
CA GLY A 73 6.53 -3.46 4.80
C GLY A 73 7.65 -4.02 5.65
N THR A 74 7.73 -5.33 5.74
CA THR A 74 8.71 -6.01 6.58
C THR A 74 9.43 -7.06 5.78
N ASP A 75 10.75 -7.03 5.85
CA ASP A 75 11.60 -8.01 5.20
C ASP A 75 11.86 -9.18 6.15
N LEU A 76 11.50 -10.37 5.69
CA LEU A 76 11.50 -11.60 6.46
C LEU A 76 12.43 -12.63 5.82
N LEU A 77 13.24 -13.31 6.64
CA LEU A 77 13.98 -14.50 6.23
C LEU A 77 13.36 -15.75 6.84
N HIS A 78 13.10 -16.73 5.98
CA HIS A 78 12.78 -18.07 6.42
C HIS A 78 14.07 -18.89 6.54
N VAL A 79 14.48 -19.18 7.77
CA VAL A 79 15.72 -19.88 8.09
C VAL A 79 15.45 -21.24 8.70
N THR A 80 16.43 -22.12 8.63
CA THR A 80 16.43 -23.41 9.31
C THR A 80 17.69 -23.51 10.15
N ASP A 81 17.55 -23.85 11.43
CA ASP A 81 18.70 -24.02 12.31
C ASP A 81 19.38 -25.40 12.13
N GLN A 82 20.48 -25.63 12.86
CA GLN A 82 21.21 -26.91 12.85
C GLN A 82 20.37 -28.12 13.30
N ASN A 83 19.27 -27.88 14.02
CA ASN A 83 18.33 -28.90 14.49
C ASN A 83 17.13 -29.07 13.54
N GLN A 84 17.19 -28.50 12.33
CA GLN A 84 16.11 -28.47 11.35
C GLN A 84 14.86 -27.69 11.78
N GLN A 85 14.98 -26.80 12.77
CA GLN A 85 13.88 -25.95 13.19
C GLN A 85 13.74 -24.76 12.25
N LYS A 86 12.54 -24.63 11.66
CA LYS A 86 12.18 -23.52 10.78
C LYS A 86 11.78 -22.29 11.60
N GLN A 87 12.35 -21.15 11.26
CA GLN A 87 12.05 -19.87 11.91
C GLN A 87 11.90 -18.76 10.88
N ILE A 88 11.14 -17.73 11.26
CA ILE A 88 11.06 -16.47 10.52
C ILE A 88 11.83 -15.41 11.30
N ILE A 89 12.82 -14.81 10.66
CA ILE A 89 13.62 -13.70 11.22
C ILE A 89 13.19 -12.41 10.55
N LEU A 90 12.91 -11.39 11.37
CA LEU A 90 12.65 -10.02 10.93
C LEU A 90 13.99 -9.30 10.70
N ILE A 91 14.24 -8.84 9.48
CA ILE A 91 15.45 -8.06 9.16
C ILE A 91 15.19 -6.57 9.30
N GLU A 92 14.15 -6.09 8.63
CA GLU A 92 13.89 -4.67 8.44
C GLU A 92 12.39 -4.40 8.44
N THR A 93 12.01 -3.20 8.87
CA THR A 93 10.65 -2.67 8.71
C THR A 93 10.71 -1.28 8.11
N ASN A 94 10.06 -1.13 6.97
CA ASN A 94 9.99 0.08 6.15
C ASN A 94 8.65 0.79 6.34
N SER A 95 8.65 2.11 6.52
CA SER A 95 7.43 2.92 6.71
C SER A 95 6.75 3.37 5.42
N CYS A 96 7.36 3.11 4.26
CA CYS A 96 6.82 3.41 2.94
C CYS A 96 7.24 2.32 1.94
N PRO A 97 6.66 1.11 2.05
CA PRO A 97 7.07 -0.01 1.21
C PRO A 97 6.56 0.14 -0.22
N SER A 98 7.41 -0.22 -1.18
CA SER A 98 6.99 -0.52 -2.55
C SER A 98 6.55 -1.98 -2.67
N GLY A 99 5.68 -2.30 -3.62
CA GLY A 99 5.44 -3.70 -3.97
C GLY A 99 4.31 -3.99 -4.95
N GLN A 100 3.40 -3.05 -5.20
CA GLN A 100 2.18 -3.35 -5.98
C GLN A 100 2.51 -3.72 -7.42
N LYS A 101 3.42 -2.98 -8.09
CA LYS A 101 3.85 -3.25 -9.48
C LYS A 101 4.34 -4.67 -9.74
N SER A 102 4.83 -5.37 -8.72
CA SER A 102 5.41 -6.72 -8.81
C SER A 102 4.54 -7.80 -8.16
N MET A 103 3.45 -7.44 -7.48
CA MET A 103 2.63 -8.38 -6.74
C MET A 103 1.50 -8.92 -7.64
N PRO A 104 1.45 -10.24 -7.90
CA PRO A 104 0.33 -10.83 -8.59
C PRO A 104 -0.96 -10.65 -7.79
N THR A 105 -2.07 -10.39 -8.47
CA THR A 105 -3.37 -10.21 -7.85
C THR A 105 -4.42 -11.17 -8.44
N ASP A 106 -5.57 -11.28 -7.76
CA ASP A 106 -6.65 -12.20 -8.11
C ASP A 106 -7.40 -11.78 -9.38
N SER A 107 -7.55 -10.48 -9.62
CA SER A 107 -8.22 -9.89 -10.79
C SER A 107 -7.61 -8.51 -11.07
N TYR A 108 -7.22 -8.25 -12.31
CA TYR A 108 -6.79 -6.91 -12.76
C TYR A 108 -7.92 -6.11 -13.41
N VAL A 109 -9.08 -6.74 -13.62
CA VAL A 109 -10.24 -6.14 -14.28
C VAL A 109 -11.13 -5.42 -13.27
N ASP A 110 -11.28 -6.01 -12.10
CA ASP A 110 -12.05 -5.42 -11.02
C ASP A 110 -11.13 -4.51 -10.21
N ASN A 111 -11.54 -3.27 -10.01
CA ASN A 111 -10.88 -2.31 -9.14
C ASN A 111 -10.88 -2.75 -7.66
N ASP A 112 -11.07 -4.03 -7.33
CA ASP A 112 -11.06 -4.60 -5.97
C ASP A 112 -9.73 -5.24 -5.55
N SER A 113 -8.66 -4.91 -6.25
CA SER A 113 -7.37 -5.55 -6.05
C SER A 113 -6.21 -4.55 -6.22
N GLY A 114 -4.98 -5.01 -5.97
CA GLY A 114 -3.75 -4.23 -6.21
C GLY A 114 -3.78 -2.80 -5.66
N TYR A 115 -3.46 -1.83 -6.52
CA TYR A 115 -3.43 -0.40 -6.22
C TYR A 115 -4.75 0.12 -5.64
N HIS A 116 -5.90 -0.18 -6.26
CA HIS A 116 -7.20 0.34 -5.80
C HIS A 116 -7.57 -0.17 -4.42
N LYS A 117 -7.37 -1.47 -4.17
CA LYS A 117 -7.62 -2.05 -2.85
C LYS A 117 -6.72 -1.40 -1.80
N PHE A 118 -5.44 -1.23 -2.11
CA PHE A 118 -4.51 -0.53 -1.23
C PHE A 118 -5.01 0.89 -0.93
N VAL A 119 -5.28 1.71 -1.95
CA VAL A 119 -5.73 3.09 -1.79
C VAL A 119 -7.02 3.20 -0.97
N ARG A 120 -8.01 2.32 -1.18
CA ARG A 120 -9.25 2.31 -0.39
C ARG A 120 -9.00 1.99 1.08
N LEU A 121 -8.16 1.00 1.37
CA LEU A 121 -7.91 0.57 2.74
C LEU A 121 -7.02 1.56 3.50
N THR A 122 -6.18 2.32 2.80
CA THR A 122 -5.18 3.20 3.39
C THR A 122 -5.57 4.68 3.28
N PHE A 123 -5.42 5.27 2.09
CA PHE A 123 -5.55 6.70 1.85
C PHE A 123 -6.99 7.20 1.94
N LEU A 124 -7.98 6.46 1.44
CA LEU A 124 -9.39 6.89 1.53
C LEU A 124 -9.82 7.11 2.98
N THR A 125 -9.38 6.23 3.88
CA THR A 125 -9.63 6.39 5.32
C THR A 125 -8.93 7.61 5.89
N ALA A 126 -7.68 7.88 5.47
CA ALA A 126 -6.91 9.02 5.94
C ALA A 126 -7.50 10.36 5.46
N VAL A 127 -7.89 10.46 4.18
CA VAL A 127 -8.51 11.64 3.58
C VAL A 127 -9.87 11.94 4.21
N LYS A 128 -10.74 10.93 4.38
CA LYS A 128 -12.03 11.10 5.07
C LYS A 128 -11.88 11.64 6.49
N LYS A 129 -10.87 11.15 7.24
CA LYS A 129 -10.55 11.69 8.58
C LYS A 129 -10.07 13.14 8.51
N ALA A 130 -9.22 13.47 7.54
CA ALA A 130 -8.73 14.85 7.34
C ALA A 130 -9.89 15.81 7.03
N GLN A 131 -10.82 15.39 6.16
CA GLN A 131 -12.03 16.12 5.83
C GLN A 131 -12.90 16.38 7.06
N GLN A 132 -13.17 15.34 7.87
CA GLN A 132 -13.94 15.47 9.11
C GLN A 132 -13.29 16.42 10.13
N SER A 133 -11.95 16.50 10.13
CA SER A 133 -11.18 17.40 10.99
C SER A 133 -10.92 18.79 10.40
N ASN A 134 -11.52 19.12 9.25
CA ASN A 134 -11.30 20.39 8.54
C ASN A 134 -9.82 20.71 8.27
N ARG A 135 -9.02 19.70 7.95
CA ARG A 135 -7.58 19.82 7.63
C ARG A 135 -7.28 19.83 6.13
N LEU A 136 -8.30 19.69 5.28
CA LEU A 136 -8.14 19.77 3.83
C LEU A 136 -8.15 21.23 3.41
N ILE A 137 -7.33 21.55 2.40
CA ILE A 137 -7.28 22.88 1.80
C ILE A 137 -8.54 23.08 0.96
N GLU A 138 -9.18 24.24 1.10
CA GLU A 138 -10.34 24.61 0.29
C GLU A 138 -9.95 24.66 -1.19
N ASN A 139 -10.70 23.97 -2.05
CA ASN A 139 -10.38 23.78 -3.48
C ASN A 139 -9.02 23.10 -3.75
N GLY A 140 -8.43 22.45 -2.75
CA GLY A 140 -7.25 21.62 -2.94
C GLY A 140 -7.56 20.36 -3.75
N HIS A 141 -6.53 19.81 -4.39
CA HIS A 141 -6.61 18.56 -5.14
C HIS A 141 -5.62 17.53 -4.57
N LEU A 142 -5.88 16.24 -4.84
CA LEU A 142 -4.96 15.18 -4.48
C LEU A 142 -3.78 15.10 -5.46
N ALA A 143 -2.60 14.80 -4.93
CA ALA A 143 -1.40 14.59 -5.72
C ALA A 143 -0.55 13.44 -5.17
N VAL A 144 0.14 12.73 -6.06
CA VAL A 144 1.20 11.78 -5.75
C VAL A 144 2.54 12.44 -6.08
N VAL A 145 3.32 12.72 -5.04
CA VAL A 145 4.68 13.28 -5.18
C VAL A 145 5.69 12.14 -5.10
N TYR A 146 6.62 12.07 -6.05
CA TYR A 146 7.60 11.00 -6.12
C TYR A 146 8.94 11.45 -6.68
N ASP A 147 10.02 10.77 -6.30
CA ASP A 147 11.39 10.99 -6.76
C ASP A 147 11.93 9.82 -7.60
N LYS A 148 11.26 8.67 -7.57
CA LYS A 148 11.66 7.43 -8.25
C LYS A 148 10.46 6.55 -8.58
N ASN A 149 10.71 5.44 -9.27
CA ASN A 149 9.72 4.37 -9.52
C ASN A 149 8.39 4.87 -10.15
N PRO A 150 8.42 5.49 -11.34
CA PRO A 150 7.22 6.06 -11.96
C PRO A 150 6.11 5.02 -12.19
N ILE A 151 6.43 3.78 -12.55
CA ILE A 151 5.42 2.71 -12.77
C ILE A 151 4.48 2.57 -11.56
N GLU A 152 5.04 2.56 -10.35
CA GLU A 152 4.26 2.38 -9.13
C GLU A 152 3.57 3.67 -8.68
N ASN A 153 4.27 4.80 -8.72
CA ASN A 153 3.70 6.08 -8.29
C ASN A 153 2.59 6.55 -9.23
N LEU A 154 2.75 6.39 -10.54
CA LEU A 154 1.70 6.67 -11.52
C LEU A 154 0.54 5.68 -11.38
N GLY A 155 0.81 4.42 -11.04
CA GLY A 155 -0.22 3.44 -10.71
C GLY A 155 -1.07 3.85 -9.50
N TYR A 156 -0.44 4.39 -8.44
CA TYR A 156 -1.17 4.97 -7.32
C TYR A 156 -1.97 6.21 -7.73
N ALA A 157 -1.41 7.12 -8.52
CA ALA A 157 -2.12 8.33 -8.96
C ALA A 157 -3.39 7.99 -9.76
N ALA A 158 -3.27 7.07 -10.73
CA ALA A 158 -4.40 6.61 -11.52
C ALA A 158 -5.44 5.86 -10.68
N ALA A 159 -5.00 4.96 -9.78
CA ALA A 159 -5.93 4.26 -8.88
C ALA A 159 -6.60 5.20 -7.87
N MET A 160 -5.91 6.25 -7.42
CA MET A 160 -6.50 7.30 -6.60
C MET A 160 -7.57 8.08 -7.37
N ALA A 161 -7.31 8.44 -8.63
CA ALA A 161 -8.33 9.13 -9.45
C ALA A 161 -9.62 8.30 -9.54
N ASP A 162 -9.51 6.99 -9.76
CA ASP A 162 -10.66 6.07 -9.76
C ASP A 162 -11.37 6.00 -8.40
N VAL A 163 -10.61 5.88 -7.30
CA VAL A 163 -11.17 5.67 -5.96
C VAL A 163 -11.84 6.93 -5.41
N PHE A 164 -11.25 8.10 -5.67
CA PHE A 164 -11.78 9.38 -5.18
C PHE A 164 -12.76 10.03 -6.16
N GLY A 165 -12.78 9.59 -7.42
CA GLY A 165 -13.68 10.14 -8.44
C GLY A 165 -13.34 11.57 -8.84
N GLU A 166 -12.07 11.98 -8.70
CA GLU A 166 -11.58 13.31 -9.04
C GLU A 166 -10.26 13.22 -9.81
N THR A 167 -9.83 14.34 -10.40
CA THR A 167 -8.51 14.44 -11.02
C THR A 167 -7.43 14.37 -9.95
N VAL A 168 -6.45 13.48 -10.14
CA VAL A 168 -5.27 13.36 -9.27
C VAL A 168 -4.03 13.76 -10.06
N TYR A 169 -3.15 14.53 -9.43
CA TYR A 169 -1.90 14.96 -10.04
C TYR A 169 -0.78 13.97 -9.70
N SER A 170 0.19 13.79 -10.60
CA SER A 170 1.47 13.17 -10.26
C SER A 170 2.60 14.14 -10.51
N VAL A 171 3.47 14.29 -9.52
CA VAL A 171 4.51 15.32 -9.52
C VAL A 171 5.85 14.67 -9.21
N GLU A 172 6.73 14.66 -10.21
CA GLU A 172 8.10 14.24 -10.00
C GLU A 172 8.89 15.37 -9.33
N PHE A 173 9.50 15.07 -8.18
CA PHE A 173 10.21 16.03 -7.35
C PHE A 173 11.56 15.47 -6.90
N HIS A 174 12.65 16.17 -7.26
CA HIS A 174 14.00 15.85 -6.81
C HIS A 174 14.57 16.99 -5.98
N SER A 175 15.35 16.69 -4.95
CA SER A 175 15.94 17.70 -4.05
C SER A 175 16.88 18.70 -4.76
N CYS A 176 17.41 18.34 -5.92
CA CYS A 176 18.30 19.16 -6.72
C CYS A 176 17.58 19.91 -7.86
N ASP A 177 16.25 19.85 -7.96
CA ASP A 177 15.50 20.57 -8.99
C ASP A 177 15.56 22.09 -8.71
N PHE A 178 16.12 22.85 -9.65
CA PHE A 178 16.29 24.32 -9.52
C PHE A 178 14.95 25.08 -9.51
N ASP A 179 13.95 24.56 -10.24
CA ASP A 179 12.57 25.06 -10.27
C ASP A 179 11.61 23.86 -10.17
N PRO A 180 11.34 23.38 -8.94
CA PRO A 180 10.58 22.16 -8.75
C PRO A 180 9.08 22.39 -9.00
N PRO A 181 8.37 21.38 -9.55
CA PRO A 181 6.93 21.46 -9.78
C PRO A 181 6.09 21.36 -8.50
N VAL A 182 6.72 21.16 -7.33
CA VAL A 182 6.11 21.17 -6.00
C VAL A 182 6.87 22.14 -5.10
N LYS A 183 6.14 22.89 -4.27
CA LYS A 183 6.68 23.79 -3.26
C LYS A 183 5.92 23.55 -1.95
N PHE A 184 6.61 23.68 -0.83
CA PHE A 184 5.97 23.63 0.49
C PHE A 184 6.17 24.97 1.18
N ILE A 185 5.10 25.75 1.27
CA ILE A 185 5.12 27.13 1.77
C ILE A 185 4.00 27.26 2.79
N ASP A 186 4.29 27.79 3.98
CA ASP A 186 3.30 28.03 5.04
C ASP A 186 2.46 26.78 5.40
N GLN A 187 3.12 25.61 5.42
CA GLN A 187 2.52 24.30 5.68
C GLN A 187 1.55 23.80 4.59
N ILE A 188 1.53 24.45 3.44
CA ILE A 188 0.73 24.08 2.27
C ILE A 188 1.68 23.55 1.19
N MET A 189 1.30 22.40 0.64
CA MET A 189 1.87 21.85 -0.59
C MET A 189 0.94 22.16 -1.76
#